data_AF-A0A3C1G0P6-F1
#
_entry.id   AF-A0A3C1G0P6-F1
#
_cell.length_a   1.000
_cell.length_b   1.000
_cell.length_c   1.000
_cell.angle_alpha   90.00
_cell.angle_beta   90.00
_cell.angle_gamma   90.00
#
_symmetry.space_group_name_H-M   'P 1'
#
loop_
_entity.id
_entity.type
_entity.pdbx_description
1 polymer ?
#
loop_
_entity_poly.entity_id
_entity_poly.type
_entity_poly.pdbx_seq_one_letter_code
_entity_poly.pdbx_strand_id
1 'polypeptide(L)'
;MEIVIKNRNIFPAEVQELLQAFSSVGFFNESLLIGSWVMPLYQEVFGIPYVLRTMDIDFAVVTFALSDRAEKVDIEKIITDLGYIPVVFQSGVRRFTRENFTIEFVAHRKGGRDDEVVPIRKWNITASPLPFVDLLLSFPFTADFGNFKVRAPLPEAFFIHKLITAQRRPGQSKKDKDLDQCSIIARYLVIESDCRITEAQQ
;
A
#
# COMPACT_ATOMS: atom_id res chain seq x y z
N MET A 1 10.66 8.11 8.43
CA MET A 1 10.42 7.71 9.84
C MET A 1 10.44 6.19 9.90
N GLU A 2 11.12 5.59 10.87
CA GLU A 2 11.15 4.14 11.10
C GLU A 2 10.61 3.84 12.49
N ILE A 3 9.76 2.83 12.62
CA ILE A 3 9.03 2.49 13.84
C ILE A 3 9.13 0.98 14.06
N VAL A 4 9.60 0.58 15.24
CA VAL A 4 9.66 -0.82 15.65
C VAL A 4 8.27 -1.32 16.02
N ILE A 5 7.87 -2.42 15.40
CA ILE A 5 6.59 -3.09 15.64
C ILE A 5 6.70 -4.03 16.85
N LYS A 6 5.86 -3.82 17.87
CA LYS A 6 5.89 -4.59 19.11
C LYS A 6 5.18 -5.93 18.93
N ASN A 7 3.95 -5.91 18.41
CA ASN A 7 3.23 -7.11 18.04
C ASN A 7 3.55 -7.51 16.59
N ARG A 8 4.34 -8.57 16.40
CA ARG A 8 4.76 -9.02 15.08
C ARG A 8 3.70 -9.84 14.33
N ASN A 9 2.62 -10.24 14.99
CA ASN A 9 1.58 -11.12 14.45
C ASN A 9 0.31 -10.34 14.08
N ILE A 10 0.47 -9.16 13.46
CA ILE A 10 -0.65 -8.31 13.04
C ILE A 10 -1.20 -8.70 11.66
N PHE A 11 -0.48 -9.54 10.91
CA PHE A 11 -0.88 -10.04 9.61
C PHE A 11 -1.10 -11.57 9.67
N PRO A 12 -2.00 -12.12 8.84
CA PRO A 12 -2.06 -13.56 8.60
C PRO A 12 -0.73 -14.10 8.08
N ALA A 13 -0.46 -15.38 8.32
CA ALA A 13 0.82 -16.01 8.00
C ALA A 13 1.17 -15.89 6.51
N GLU A 14 0.20 -16.07 5.62
CA GLU A 14 0.35 -16.00 4.16
C GLU A 14 0.75 -14.59 3.70
N VAL A 15 0.20 -13.56 4.35
CA VAL A 15 0.52 -12.16 4.03
C VAL A 15 1.87 -11.78 4.63
N GLN A 16 2.18 -12.26 5.83
CA GLN A 16 3.49 -12.04 6.44
C GLN A 16 4.61 -12.69 5.61
N GLU A 17 4.41 -13.90 5.10
CA GLU A 17 5.34 -14.59 4.20
C GLU A 17 5.58 -13.77 2.93
N LEU A 18 4.52 -13.26 2.30
CA LEU A 18 4.61 -12.38 1.14
C LEU A 18 5.42 -11.11 1.43
N LEU A 19 5.11 -10.41 2.53
CA LEU A 19 5.79 -9.17 2.91
C LEU A 19 7.27 -9.42 3.24
N GLN A 20 7.60 -10.56 3.87
CA GLN A 20 8.98 -10.98 4.11
C GLN A 20 9.74 -11.26 2.81
N ALA A 21 9.13 -12.01 1.88
CA ALA A 21 9.72 -12.30 0.59
C ALA A 21 10.01 -11.01 -0.19
N PHE A 22 9.07 -10.06 -0.21
CA PHE A 22 9.26 -8.75 -0.84
C PHE A 22 10.36 -7.93 -0.16
N SER A 23 10.39 -7.91 1.17
CA SER A 23 11.43 -7.20 1.92
C SER A 23 12.82 -7.76 1.64
N SER A 24 12.96 -9.09 1.53
CA SER A 24 14.25 -9.78 1.31
C SER A 24 14.94 -9.40 0.01
N VAL A 25 14.18 -8.98 -1.00
CA VAL A 25 14.68 -8.53 -2.31
C VAL A 25 14.67 -7.01 -2.47
N GLY A 26 14.48 -6.27 -1.38
CA GLY A 26 14.50 -4.81 -1.38
C GLY A 26 13.31 -4.15 -2.07
N PHE A 27 12.19 -4.86 -2.28
CA PHE A 27 11.00 -4.34 -2.97
C PHE A 27 10.51 -3.00 -2.39
N PHE A 28 10.48 -2.89 -1.05
CA PHE A 28 10.00 -1.69 -0.37
C PHE A 28 10.91 -0.47 -0.53
N ASN A 29 12.13 -0.58 -1.07
CA ASN A 29 12.97 0.60 -1.33
C ASN A 29 12.30 1.57 -2.31
N GLU A 30 11.44 1.06 -3.21
CA GLU A 30 10.79 1.83 -4.27
C GLU A 30 9.29 1.51 -4.37
N SER A 31 8.70 1.02 -3.28
CA SER A 31 7.28 0.69 -3.21
C SER A 31 6.74 0.79 -1.79
N LEU A 32 5.41 0.81 -1.66
CA LEU A 32 4.69 0.83 -0.39
C LEU A 32 3.57 -0.21 -0.39
N LEU A 33 3.33 -0.82 0.78
CA LEU A 33 2.04 -1.42 1.08
C LEU A 33 0.99 -0.30 1.17
N ILE A 34 -0.12 -0.44 0.46
CA ILE A 34 -1.23 0.53 0.46
C ILE A 34 -2.57 -0.20 0.63
N GLY A 35 -3.67 0.43 0.23
CA GLY A 35 -5.01 -0.17 0.31
C GLY A 35 -5.45 -0.35 1.77
N SER A 36 -6.32 -1.31 2.05
CA SER A 36 -6.79 -1.54 3.42
C SER A 36 -5.76 -2.25 4.30
N TRP A 37 -4.71 -2.84 3.72
CA TRP A 37 -3.69 -3.60 4.46
C TRP A 37 -2.70 -2.73 5.23
N VAL A 38 -2.77 -1.40 5.11
CA VAL A 38 -2.07 -0.47 6.01
C VAL A 38 -2.75 -0.38 7.38
N MET A 39 -4.04 -0.72 7.48
CA MET A 39 -4.81 -0.51 8.70
C MET A 39 -4.32 -1.34 9.91
N PRO A 40 -3.89 -2.61 9.77
CA PRO A 40 -3.24 -3.33 10.87
C PRO A 40 -1.98 -2.63 11.38
N LEU A 41 -1.18 -2.03 10.50
CA LEU A 41 -0.02 -1.23 10.91
C LEU A 41 -0.47 0.01 11.67
N TYR A 42 -1.52 0.69 11.21
CA TYR A 42 -2.03 1.88 11.90
C TYR A 42 -2.62 1.57 13.28
N GLN A 43 -3.26 0.41 13.43
CA GLN A 43 -3.75 -0.02 14.73
C GLN A 43 -2.60 -0.24 15.71
N GLU A 44 -1.55 -0.93 15.27
CA GLU A 44 -0.38 -1.23 16.11
C GLU A 44 0.46 0.01 16.43
N VAL A 45 0.67 0.89 15.45
CA VAL A 45 1.58 2.02 15.56
C VAL A 45 0.90 3.27 16.14
N PHE A 46 -0.30 3.56 15.68
CA PHE A 46 -1.02 4.81 15.97
C PHE A 46 -2.28 4.60 16.82
N GLY A 47 -2.61 3.35 17.17
CA GLY A 47 -3.81 3.03 17.96
C GLY A 47 -5.12 3.23 17.19
N ILE A 48 -5.09 3.24 15.85
CA ILE A 48 -6.28 3.46 15.01
C ILE A 48 -7.03 2.14 14.81
N PRO A 49 -8.21 1.92 15.44
CA PRO A 49 -8.87 0.62 15.40
C PRO A 49 -9.51 0.36 14.03
N TYR A 50 -9.28 -0.81 13.45
CA TYR A 50 -9.92 -1.19 12.18
C TYR A 50 -10.05 -2.69 11.98
N VAL A 51 -11.23 -3.12 11.57
CA VAL A 51 -11.49 -4.51 11.16
C VAL A 51 -11.26 -4.63 9.66
N LEU A 52 -10.22 -5.37 9.28
CA LEU A 52 -9.91 -5.65 7.88
C LEU A 52 -11.00 -6.53 7.25
N ARG A 53 -11.53 -6.09 6.10
CA ARG A 53 -12.67 -6.72 5.40
C ARG A 53 -12.38 -6.97 3.92
N THR A 54 -11.12 -7.13 3.54
CA THR A 54 -10.72 -7.35 2.14
C THR A 54 -9.53 -8.29 2.07
N MET A 55 -9.48 -9.04 0.99
CA MET A 55 -8.38 -9.93 0.66
C MET A 55 -7.55 -9.38 -0.50
N ASP A 56 -7.84 -8.14 -0.94
CA ASP A 56 -7.09 -7.44 -1.97
C ASP A 56 -5.89 -6.73 -1.32
N ILE A 57 -4.67 -7.17 -1.66
CA ILE A 57 -3.40 -6.64 -1.17
C ILE A 57 -2.82 -5.73 -2.25
N ASP A 58 -2.84 -4.43 -1.97
CA ASP A 58 -2.42 -3.41 -2.93
C ASP A 58 -1.01 -2.88 -2.61
N PHE A 59 -0.18 -2.72 -3.63
CA PHE A 59 1.14 -2.11 -3.50
C PHE A 59 1.29 -0.90 -4.44
N ALA A 60 1.76 0.23 -3.92
CA ALA A 60 2.13 1.38 -4.73
C ALA A 60 3.59 1.25 -5.18
N VAL A 61 3.86 1.50 -6.45
CA VAL A 61 5.21 1.37 -7.03
C VAL A 61 5.68 2.70 -7.62
N VAL A 62 6.93 3.07 -7.38
CA VAL A 62 7.56 4.25 -7.97
C VAL A 62 7.89 3.97 -9.44
N THR A 63 7.36 4.79 -10.36
CA THR A 63 7.62 4.66 -11.80
C THR A 63 8.76 5.54 -12.32
N PHE A 64 9.19 6.53 -11.54
CA PHE A 64 10.20 7.52 -11.93
C PHE A 64 11.61 7.23 -11.41
N ALA A 65 11.79 6.18 -10.60
CA ALA A 65 13.11 5.80 -10.11
C ALA A 65 13.91 5.13 -11.24
N LEU A 66 14.85 5.92 -11.74
CA LEU A 66 15.77 5.71 -12.84
C LEU A 66 16.70 4.51 -12.61
N SER A 67 16.64 3.52 -13.49
CA SER A 67 17.68 3.24 -14.50
C SER A 67 17.43 1.86 -15.10
N ASP A 68 17.63 1.70 -16.41
CA ASP A 68 17.78 0.37 -17.06
C ASP A 68 18.98 -0.44 -16.52
N ARG A 69 19.67 0.08 -15.50
CA ARG A 69 20.81 -0.50 -14.78
C ARG A 69 20.46 -1.01 -13.38
N ALA A 70 19.23 -0.82 -12.91
CA ALA A 70 18.78 -1.43 -11.66
C ALA A 70 18.78 -2.96 -11.81
N GLU A 71 19.18 -3.66 -10.75
CA GLU A 71 19.14 -5.10 -10.71
C GLU A 71 17.71 -5.59 -10.96
N LYS A 72 17.55 -6.50 -11.92
CA LYS A 72 16.24 -7.06 -12.23
C LYS A 72 15.90 -8.08 -11.17
N VAL A 73 14.81 -7.86 -10.45
CA VAL A 73 14.26 -8.78 -9.46
C VAL A 73 12.94 -9.28 -10.01
N ASP A 74 12.78 -10.58 -10.23
CA ASP A 74 11.53 -11.11 -10.76
C ASP A 74 10.47 -11.24 -9.64
N ILE A 75 9.75 -10.14 -9.38
CA ILE A 75 8.70 -10.09 -8.36
C ILE A 75 7.54 -11.02 -8.73
N GLU A 76 7.20 -11.13 -10.02
CA GLU A 76 6.25 -12.14 -10.48
C GLU A 76 6.68 -13.54 -10.05
N LYS A 77 7.95 -13.92 -10.31
CA LYS A 77 8.45 -15.24 -9.92
C LYS A 77 8.29 -15.47 -8.41
N ILE A 78 8.67 -14.49 -7.58
CA ILE A 78 8.54 -14.58 -6.11
C ILE A 78 7.10 -14.84 -5.70
N ILE A 79 6.14 -14.09 -6.29
CA ILE A 79 4.71 -14.28 -6.01
C ILE A 79 4.25 -15.67 -6.44
N THR A 80 4.69 -16.16 -7.60
CA THR A 80 4.31 -17.50 -8.10
C THR A 80 4.95 -18.63 -7.32
N ASP A 81 6.17 -18.47 -6.82
CA ASP A 81 6.85 -19.44 -5.95
C ASP A 81 6.11 -19.59 -4.60
N LEU A 82 5.43 -18.52 -4.16
CA LEU A 82 4.51 -18.53 -3.00
C LEU A 82 3.13 -19.11 -3.34
N GLY A 83 2.94 -19.69 -4.53
CA GLY A 83 1.71 -20.38 -4.93
C GLY A 83 0.59 -19.50 -5.44
N TYR A 84 0.84 -18.22 -5.73
CA TYR A 84 -0.14 -17.38 -6.41
C TYR A 84 -0.13 -17.61 -7.92
N ILE A 85 -1.30 -17.52 -8.55
CA ILE A 85 -1.48 -17.72 -9.98
C ILE A 85 -1.64 -16.34 -10.66
N PRO A 86 -0.87 -16.03 -11.71
CA PRO A 86 -1.03 -14.78 -12.45
C PRO A 86 -2.30 -14.80 -13.30
N VAL A 87 -3.09 -13.74 -13.21
CA VAL A 87 -4.29 -13.50 -14.00
C VAL A 87 -4.11 -12.21 -14.77
N VAL A 88 -4.11 -12.30 -16.11
CA VAL A 88 -3.96 -11.15 -17.00
C VAL A 88 -5.34 -10.77 -17.54
N PHE A 89 -5.75 -9.53 -17.28
CA PHE A 89 -7.01 -8.97 -17.77
C PHE A 89 -6.86 -8.44 -19.20
N GLN A 90 -7.97 -8.20 -19.90
CA GLN A 90 -7.97 -7.64 -21.25
C GLN A 90 -7.25 -6.28 -21.33
N SER A 91 -7.29 -5.50 -20.25
CA SER A 91 -6.55 -4.22 -20.12
C SER A 91 -5.03 -4.39 -20.00
N GLY A 92 -4.52 -5.61 -19.92
CA GLY A 92 -3.10 -5.92 -19.66
C GLY A 92 -2.69 -5.82 -18.18
N VAL A 93 -3.60 -5.39 -17.31
CA VAL A 93 -3.39 -5.44 -15.85
C VAL A 93 -3.21 -6.90 -15.43
N ARG A 94 -2.17 -7.15 -14.63
CA ARG A 94 -1.86 -8.46 -14.08
C ARG A 94 -2.13 -8.41 -12.58
N ARG A 95 -2.95 -9.36 -12.12
CA ARG A 95 -3.14 -9.64 -10.70
C ARG A 95 -2.61 -11.03 -10.38
N PHE A 96 -2.38 -11.29 -9.11
CA PHE A 96 -1.93 -12.60 -8.65
C PHE A 96 -2.89 -13.11 -7.59
N THR A 97 -3.42 -14.31 -7.75
CA THR A 97 -4.48 -14.84 -6.88
C THR A 97 -4.04 -16.13 -6.21
N ARG A 98 -4.28 -16.26 -4.90
CA ARG A 98 -4.11 -17.49 -4.13
C ARG A 98 -5.26 -17.59 -3.14
N GLU A 99 -6.04 -18.66 -3.24
CA GLU A 99 -7.27 -18.83 -2.44
C GLU A 99 -8.18 -17.59 -2.57
N ASN A 100 -8.36 -16.85 -1.47
CA ASN A 100 -9.16 -15.63 -1.45
C ASN A 100 -8.30 -14.35 -1.63
N PHE A 101 -6.97 -14.45 -1.56
CA PHE A 101 -6.07 -13.30 -1.67
C PHE A 101 -5.85 -12.91 -3.13
N THR A 102 -5.87 -11.60 -3.38
CA THR A 102 -5.54 -11.02 -4.68
C THR A 102 -4.51 -9.93 -4.49
N ILE A 103 -3.37 -10.02 -5.18
CA ILE A 103 -2.33 -9.00 -5.18
C ILE A 103 -2.51 -8.10 -6.41
N GLU A 104 -2.49 -6.80 -6.20
CA GLU A 104 -2.51 -5.78 -7.25
C GLU A 104 -1.41 -4.74 -7.01
N PHE A 105 -0.82 -4.26 -8.11
CA PHE A 105 0.15 -3.17 -8.08
C PHE A 105 -0.48 -1.92 -8.69
N VAL A 106 -0.18 -0.76 -8.11
CA VAL A 106 -0.65 0.54 -8.60
C VAL A 106 0.51 1.49 -8.79
N ALA A 107 0.41 2.28 -9.85
CA ALA A 107 1.38 3.31 -10.19
C ALA A 107 0.69 4.67 -10.26
N HIS A 108 1.44 5.76 -10.04
CA HIS A 108 0.88 7.09 -10.24
C HIS A 108 0.51 7.33 -11.70
N ARG A 109 -0.77 7.64 -11.93
CA ARG A 109 -1.27 8.12 -13.21
C ARG A 109 -0.83 9.57 -13.43
N LYS A 110 0.11 9.78 -14.35
CA LYS A 110 0.49 11.13 -14.80
C LYS A 110 -0.68 11.76 -15.57
N GLY A 111 -0.93 13.05 -15.35
CA GLY A 111 -1.97 13.78 -16.07
C GLY A 111 -1.75 13.75 -17.59
N GLY A 112 -2.84 13.68 -18.37
CA GLY A 112 -2.82 13.71 -19.83
C GLY A 112 -2.53 12.38 -20.53
N ARG A 113 -2.40 11.27 -19.79
CA ARG A 113 -2.36 9.91 -20.35
C ARG A 113 -3.44 9.03 -19.74
N ASP A 114 -4.07 8.27 -20.62
CA ASP A 114 -5.08 7.26 -20.32
C ASP A 114 -4.50 5.88 -20.56
N ASP A 115 -3.26 5.67 -20.09
CA ASP A 115 -2.65 4.34 -20.10
C ASP A 115 -3.57 3.42 -19.27
N GLU A 116 -3.97 2.27 -19.79
CA GLU A 116 -4.77 1.29 -19.04
C GLU A 116 -3.90 0.47 -18.09
N VAL A 117 -2.60 0.41 -18.37
CA VAL A 117 -1.62 -0.40 -17.64
C VAL A 117 -0.23 0.22 -17.73
N VAL A 118 0.56 0.13 -16.65
CA VAL A 118 1.94 0.58 -16.58
C VAL A 118 2.87 -0.64 -16.37
N PRO A 119 3.73 -1.02 -17.33
CA PRO A 119 4.66 -2.12 -17.14
C PRO A 119 5.83 -1.72 -16.23
N ILE A 120 6.14 -2.55 -15.23
CA ILE A 120 7.28 -2.36 -14.32
C ILE A 120 8.34 -3.41 -14.64
N ARG A 121 9.12 -3.15 -15.70
CA ARG A 121 10.02 -4.15 -16.31
C ARG A 121 11.06 -4.72 -15.35
N LYS A 122 11.61 -3.89 -14.45
CA LYS A 122 12.58 -4.33 -13.43
C LYS A 122 12.03 -5.41 -12.49
N TRP A 123 10.70 -5.48 -12.36
CA TRP A 123 9.98 -6.37 -11.46
C TRP A 123 9.17 -7.45 -12.18
N ASN A 124 9.14 -7.43 -13.51
CA ASN A 124 8.33 -8.34 -14.33
C ASN A 124 6.83 -8.36 -13.91
N ILE A 125 6.27 -7.19 -13.60
CA ILE A 125 4.85 -7.03 -13.24
C ILE A 125 4.23 -5.89 -14.05
N THR A 126 2.91 -5.76 -13.96
CA THR A 126 2.18 -4.58 -14.42
C THR A 126 1.45 -3.92 -13.27
N ALA A 127 1.25 -2.60 -13.38
CA ALA A 127 0.59 -1.79 -12.38
C ALA A 127 -0.59 -1.02 -12.98
N SER A 128 -1.69 -0.96 -12.25
CA SER A 128 -2.86 -0.15 -12.57
C SER A 128 -2.55 1.34 -12.31
N PRO A 129 -2.78 2.24 -13.28
CA PRO A 129 -2.56 3.66 -13.07
C PRO A 129 -3.68 4.27 -12.21
N LEU A 130 -3.31 4.82 -11.06
CA LEU A 130 -4.23 5.47 -10.13
C LEU A 130 -3.80 6.92 -9.84
N PRO A 131 -4.72 7.90 -9.86
CA PRO A 131 -4.40 9.28 -9.51
C PRO A 131 -3.86 9.42 -8.08
N PHE A 132 -2.99 10.41 -7.89
CA PHE A 132 -2.45 10.84 -6.58
C PHE A 132 -1.69 9.78 -5.78
N VAL A 133 -1.28 8.66 -6.39
CA VAL A 133 -0.40 7.67 -5.71
C VAL A 133 0.92 8.31 -5.25
N ASP A 134 1.45 9.31 -5.96
CA ASP A 134 2.65 10.06 -5.56
C ASP A 134 2.52 10.72 -4.17
N LEU A 135 1.29 11.08 -3.75
CA LEU A 135 1.05 11.58 -2.39
C LEU A 135 1.41 10.50 -1.35
N LEU A 136 0.99 9.26 -1.57
CA LEU A 136 1.32 8.14 -0.67
C LEU A 136 2.83 7.89 -0.65
N LEU A 137 3.44 7.86 -1.85
CA LEU A 137 4.87 7.60 -2.04
C LEU A 137 5.77 8.67 -1.39
N SER A 138 5.30 9.92 -1.31
CA SER A 138 6.05 11.05 -0.76
C SER A 138 6.08 11.09 0.77
N PHE A 139 5.10 10.48 1.44
CA PHE A 139 4.96 10.53 2.90
C PHE A 139 4.90 9.13 3.53
N PRO A 140 5.96 8.30 3.42
CA PRO A 140 5.99 6.97 4.00
C PRO A 140 6.56 6.94 5.42
N PHE A 141 6.16 5.92 6.18
CA PHE A 141 6.90 5.41 7.32
C PHE A 141 7.34 3.97 7.07
N THR A 142 8.36 3.52 7.80
CA THR A 142 8.88 2.16 7.78
C THR A 142 8.45 1.46 9.05
N ALA A 143 7.71 0.36 8.93
CA ALA A 143 7.42 -0.58 10.00
C ALA A 143 8.51 -1.66 10.06
N ASP A 144 9.23 -1.72 11.18
CA ASP A 144 10.32 -2.67 11.41
C ASP A 144 9.85 -3.83 12.30
N PHE A 145 9.77 -5.02 11.72
CA PHE A 145 9.41 -6.27 12.41
C PHE A 145 10.63 -7.00 12.97
N GLY A 146 11.82 -6.42 12.85
CA GLY A 146 13.11 -6.97 13.26
C GLY A 146 13.78 -7.76 12.13
N ASN A 147 13.11 -8.79 11.59
CA ASN A 147 13.67 -9.63 10.52
C ASN A 147 13.29 -9.15 9.10
N PHE A 148 12.31 -8.27 8.98
CA PHE A 148 11.92 -7.64 7.73
C PHE A 148 11.32 -6.26 7.98
N LYS A 149 11.36 -5.40 6.96
CA LYS A 149 10.80 -4.05 6.99
C LYS A 149 9.74 -3.88 5.91
N VAL A 150 8.66 -3.20 6.25
CA VAL A 150 7.56 -2.85 5.34
C VAL A 150 7.41 -1.34 5.34
N ARG A 151 7.25 -0.74 4.17
CA ARG A 151 6.94 0.69 4.07
C ARG A 151 5.46 0.87 3.73
N ALA A 152 4.84 1.84 4.37
CA ALA A 152 3.44 2.21 4.19
C ALA A 152 3.31 3.74 4.26
N PRO A 153 2.27 4.34 3.66
CA PRO A 153 2.00 5.76 3.79
C PRO A 153 1.70 6.13 5.24
N LEU A 154 1.94 7.38 5.62
CA LEU A 154 1.44 7.95 6.87
C LEU A 154 -0.10 8.03 6.86
N PRO A 155 -0.76 7.94 8.03
CA PRO A 155 -2.22 8.07 8.14
C PRO A 155 -2.78 9.32 7.45
N GLU A 156 -2.11 10.46 7.56
CA GLU A 156 -2.47 11.74 6.94
C GLU A 156 -2.50 11.65 5.41
N ALA A 157 -1.44 11.10 4.82
CA ALA A 157 -1.32 10.96 3.37
C ALA A 157 -2.35 9.96 2.83
N PHE A 158 -2.55 8.85 3.55
CA PHE A 158 -3.59 7.87 3.22
C PHE A 158 -4.99 8.46 3.32
N PHE A 159 -5.28 9.24 4.36
CA PHE A 159 -6.55 9.93 4.55
C PHE A 159 -6.86 10.88 3.38
N ILE A 160 -5.92 11.76 3.03
CA ILE A 160 -6.12 12.69 1.90
C ILE A 160 -6.31 11.93 0.58
N HIS A 161 -5.50 10.91 0.33
CA HIS A 161 -5.63 10.08 -0.88
C HIS A 161 -7.00 9.41 -0.97
N LYS A 162 -7.50 8.84 0.13
CA LYS A 162 -8.83 8.23 0.21
C LYS A 162 -9.95 9.24 0.00
N LEU A 163 -9.87 10.43 0.59
CA LEU A 163 -10.86 11.49 0.36
C LEU A 163 -10.95 11.93 -1.11
N ILE A 164 -9.80 12.05 -1.78
CA ILE A 164 -9.76 12.44 -3.20
C ILE A 164 -10.30 11.30 -4.08
N THR A 165 -9.88 10.06 -3.82
CA THR A 165 -10.26 8.91 -4.65
C THR A 165 -11.72 8.50 -4.44
N ALA A 166 -12.27 8.60 -3.22
CA ALA A 166 -13.68 8.30 -2.93
C ALA A 166 -14.65 9.13 -3.77
N GLN A 167 -14.30 10.38 -4.09
CA GLN A 167 -15.11 11.26 -4.94
C GLN A 167 -15.10 10.86 -6.42
N ARG A 168 -14.11 10.05 -6.83
CA ARG A 168 -13.87 9.66 -8.22
C ARG A 168 -14.22 8.19 -8.49
N ARG A 169 -14.60 7.42 -7.46
CA ARG A 169 -15.00 6.02 -7.62
C ARG A 169 -16.43 5.92 -8.15
N PRO A 170 -16.68 5.08 -9.18
CA PRO A 170 -18.03 4.89 -9.72
C PRO A 170 -18.94 4.03 -8.83
N GLY A 171 -18.39 3.26 -7.88
CA GLY A 171 -19.15 2.31 -7.06
C GLY A 171 -19.40 2.78 -5.63
N GLN A 172 -20.67 2.82 -5.21
CA GLN A 172 -21.11 3.29 -3.89
C GLN A 172 -20.46 2.50 -2.73
N SER A 173 -20.43 1.16 -2.79
CA SER A 173 -19.82 0.33 -1.74
C SER A 173 -18.32 0.64 -1.52
N LYS A 174 -17.57 0.84 -2.61
CA LYS A 174 -16.15 1.20 -2.53
C LYS A 174 -15.95 2.60 -1.96
N LYS A 175 -16.84 3.54 -2.31
CA LYS A 175 -16.87 4.90 -1.76
C LYS A 175 -17.19 4.89 -0.26
N ASP A 176 -18.22 4.16 0.16
CA ASP A 176 -18.62 4.05 1.57
C ASP A 176 -17.49 3.45 2.40
N LYS A 177 -16.81 2.41 1.89
CA LYS A 177 -15.63 1.82 2.54
C LYS A 177 -14.49 2.84 2.70
N ASP A 178 -14.21 3.63 1.66
CA ASP A 178 -13.16 4.64 1.70
C ASP A 178 -13.53 5.76 2.71
N LEU A 179 -14.80 6.17 2.77
CA LEU A 179 -15.30 7.17 3.72
C LEU A 179 -15.31 6.66 5.17
N ASP A 180 -15.65 5.39 5.38
CA ASP A 180 -15.57 4.73 6.70
C ASP A 180 -14.14 4.75 7.23
N GLN A 181 -13.17 4.34 6.40
CA GLN A 181 -11.74 4.44 6.72
C GLN A 181 -11.32 5.89 7.01
N CYS A 182 -11.77 6.86 6.20
CA CYS A 182 -11.50 8.27 6.44
C CYS A 182 -12.06 8.75 7.79
N SER A 183 -13.28 8.33 8.14
CA SER A 183 -13.94 8.76 9.39
C SER A 183 -13.18 8.27 10.63
N ILE A 184 -12.62 7.07 10.57
CA ILE A 184 -11.83 6.47 11.64
C ILE A 184 -10.49 7.23 11.79
N ILE A 185 -9.80 7.49 10.67
CA ILE A 185 -8.52 8.20 10.69
C ILE A 185 -8.69 9.66 11.08
N ALA A 186 -9.76 10.33 10.65
CA ALA A 186 -10.04 11.71 11.03
C ALA A 186 -10.11 11.90 12.55
N ARG A 187 -10.70 10.94 13.29
CA ARG A 187 -10.75 10.98 14.76
C ARG A 187 -9.35 10.98 15.38
N TYR A 188 -8.43 10.19 14.83
CA TYR A 188 -7.04 10.17 15.25
C TYR A 188 -6.35 11.51 14.97
N LEU A 189 -6.50 12.05 13.77
CA LEU A 189 -5.85 13.31 13.37
C LEU A 189 -6.30 14.52 14.21
N VAL A 190 -7.57 14.55 14.62
CA VAL A 190 -8.09 15.60 15.51
C VAL A 190 -7.44 15.49 16.91
N ILE A 191 -7.43 14.28 17.49
CA ILE A 191 -6.84 14.04 18.81
C ILE A 191 -5.35 14.40 18.83
N GLU A 192 -4.61 13.99 17.79
CA GLU A 192 -3.17 14.28 17.70
C GLU A 192 -2.89 15.77 17.58
N SER A 193 -3.73 16.51 16.83
CA SER A 193 -3.61 17.96 16.69
C SER A 193 -3.83 18.66 18.03
N ASP A 194 -4.83 18.26 18.80
CA ASP A 194 -5.12 18.82 20.13
C ASP A 194 -3.98 18.54 21.14
N CYS A 195 -3.41 17.35 21.13
CA CYS A 195 -2.24 17.01 21.95
C CYS A 195 -1.04 17.90 21.61
N ARG A 196 -0.70 18.06 20.32
CA ARG A 196 0.43 18.90 19.90
C ARG A 196 0.24 20.37 20.24
N ILE A 197 -0.99 20.90 20.18
CA ILE A 197 -1.30 22.28 20.59
C ILE A 197 -1.06 22.46 22.10
N THR A 198 -1.47 21.47 22.90
CA THR A 198 -1.32 21.53 24.36
C THR A 198 0.15 21.49 24.78
N GLU A 199 0.98 20.70 24.09
CA GLU A 199 2.43 20.61 24.33
C GLU A 199 3.19 21.87 23.87
N ALA A 200 2.76 22.51 22.77
CA ALA A 200 3.39 23.74 22.28
C ALA A 200 3.08 25.00 23.11
N GLN A 201 2.16 24.89 24.07
CA GLN A 201 1.77 25.97 25.00
C GLN A 201 2.44 25.84 26.39
N GLN A 202 3.30 24.84 26.60
CA GLN A 202 4.14 24.66 27.79
C GLN A 202 5.60 24.99 27.50
#